data_AF-A0A9P9D0I9-F1
#
_entry.id   AF-A0A9P9D0I9-F1
#
_cell.length_a   1.000
_cell.length_b   1.000
_cell.length_c   1.000
_cell.angle_alpha   90.00
_cell.angle_beta   90.00
_cell.angle_gamma   90.00
#
_symmetry.space_group_name_H-M   'P 1'
#
loop_
_entity.id
_entity.type
_entity.pdbx_description
1 polymer ?
#
loop_
_entity_poly.entity_id
_entity_poly.type
_entity_poly.pdbx_seq_one_letter_code
_entity_poly.pdbx_strand_id
1 'polypeptide(L)'
;MATCPVRFEFHCERAPAKLKYIHNIPRSLVTADAQAAQEDAGYINRFVDALRPIMKEHEAACRAASNTLCGNCGSPTVTVLQTPMSWVHIVEDPFVAIWANPVCGKGQCEIQIRKQVEDMMSVVVREGQGRGASESSASMEIMSCKICGKTEATNRCGRCKVVAYCGKEHQKADWKVHRKICVSKDGKATEEGLDPRPLVLCQDLPFVALRLSDVKVEDYVSFSLSVVLG
;
A
#
# COMPACT_ATOMS: atom_id res chain seq x y z
N MET A 1 -23.31 18.97 -15.47
CA MET A 1 -21.97 18.67 -16.02
C MET A 1 -21.97 17.22 -16.47
N ALA A 2 -21.35 16.90 -17.60
CA ALA A 2 -21.25 15.51 -18.06
C ALA A 2 -20.34 14.70 -17.12
N THR A 3 -20.73 13.47 -16.81
CA THR A 3 -19.97 12.54 -15.98
C THR A 3 -19.71 11.25 -16.75
N CYS A 4 -18.70 10.48 -16.34
CA CYS A 4 -18.49 9.13 -16.86
C CYS A 4 -18.19 8.14 -15.72
N PRO A 5 -18.53 6.86 -15.91
CA PRO A 5 -18.22 5.82 -14.95
C PRO A 5 -16.70 5.57 -14.91
N VAL A 6 -16.17 5.43 -13.70
CA VAL A 6 -14.77 5.11 -13.42
C VAL A 6 -14.72 4.00 -12.39
N ARG A 7 -13.83 3.03 -12.60
CA ARG A 7 -13.64 1.92 -11.65
C ARG A 7 -12.76 2.37 -10.49
N PHE A 8 -13.20 2.05 -9.28
CA PHE A 8 -12.47 2.28 -8.04
C PHE A 8 -12.11 0.94 -7.41
N GLU A 9 -10.82 0.71 -7.18
CA GLU A 9 -10.32 -0.48 -6.49
C GLU A 9 -9.62 -0.10 -5.19
N PHE A 10 -10.18 -0.49 -4.05
CA PHE A 10 -9.59 -0.23 -2.73
C PHE A 10 -8.77 -1.45 -2.29
N HIS A 11 -7.48 -1.19 -2.09
CA HIS A 11 -6.49 -2.15 -1.61
C HIS A 11 -6.36 -2.01 -0.10
N CYS A 12 -6.94 -2.95 0.65
CA CYS A 12 -6.86 -2.99 2.11
C CYS A 12 -6.06 -4.23 2.54
N GLU A 13 -5.17 -4.08 3.51
CA GLU A 13 -4.19 -5.11 3.90
C GLU A 13 -4.80 -6.47 4.28
N ARG A 14 -5.99 -6.49 4.91
CA ARG A 14 -6.64 -7.72 5.36
C ARG A 14 -7.77 -8.19 4.46
N ALA A 15 -8.10 -7.45 3.41
CA ALA A 15 -9.17 -7.86 2.50
C ALA A 15 -8.68 -9.04 1.66
N PRO A 16 -9.39 -10.19 1.66
CA PRO A 16 -9.01 -11.34 0.83
C PRO A 16 -9.10 -11.03 -0.68
N ALA A 17 -9.87 -10.01 -1.05
CA ALA A 17 -9.96 -9.44 -2.38
C ALA A 17 -10.12 -7.92 -2.28
N LYS A 18 -9.75 -7.20 -3.35
CA LYS A 18 -9.94 -5.75 -3.44
C LYS A 18 -11.43 -5.40 -3.36
N LEU A 19 -11.77 -4.30 -2.67
CA LEU A 19 -13.13 -3.76 -2.73
C LEU A 19 -13.28 -2.99 -4.05
N LYS A 20 -14.29 -3.34 -4.85
CA LYS A 20 -14.49 -2.78 -6.19
C LYS A 20 -15.79 -2.01 -6.26
N TYR A 21 -15.72 -0.78 -6.76
CA TYR A 21 -16.86 0.10 -6.93
C TYR A 21 -16.79 0.81 -8.28
N ILE A 22 -17.94 1.32 -8.74
CA ILE A 22 -18.02 2.20 -9.91
C ILE A 22 -18.62 3.51 -9.44
N HIS A 23 -17.91 4.61 -9.72
CA HIS A 23 -18.38 5.96 -9.41
C HIS A 23 -18.35 6.83 -10.66
N ASN A 24 -19.29 7.77 -10.73
CA ASN A 24 -19.32 8.76 -11.79
C ASN A 24 -18.49 9.98 -11.36
N ILE A 25 -17.49 10.34 -12.16
CA ILE A 25 -16.71 11.58 -11.97
C ILE A 25 -16.93 12.51 -13.17
N PRO A 26 -16.66 13.83 -13.05
CA PRO A 26 -16.72 14.76 -14.18
C PRO A 26 -15.93 14.26 -15.39
N ARG A 27 -16.55 14.24 -16.57
CA ARG A 27 -15.93 13.74 -17.81
C ARG A 27 -14.65 14.49 -18.16
N SER A 28 -14.53 15.75 -17.74
CA SER A 28 -13.35 16.60 -17.89
C SER A 28 -12.11 16.10 -17.15
N LEU A 29 -12.26 15.16 -16.21
CA LEU A 29 -11.16 14.53 -15.47
C LEU A 29 -10.66 13.23 -16.12
N VAL A 30 -11.25 12.82 -17.25
CA VAL A 30 -10.86 11.62 -17.98
C VAL A 30 -10.40 12.07 -19.37
N THR A 31 -9.10 12.07 -19.62
CA THR A 31 -8.54 12.60 -20.87
C THR A 31 -7.34 11.78 -21.31
N ALA A 32 -7.32 11.35 -22.57
CA ALA A 32 -6.15 10.71 -23.18
C ALA A 32 -4.98 11.70 -23.34
N ASP A 33 -5.26 13.00 -23.29
CA ASP A 33 -4.27 14.06 -23.37
C ASP A 33 -3.71 14.37 -21.98
N ALA A 34 -2.66 13.62 -21.63
CA ALA A 34 -1.86 13.80 -20.43
C ALA A 34 -1.28 15.22 -20.31
N GLN A 35 -0.95 15.84 -21.44
CA GLN A 35 -0.29 17.13 -21.49
C GLN A 35 -1.27 18.27 -21.20
N ALA A 36 -2.49 18.20 -21.74
CA ALA A 36 -3.56 19.13 -21.39
C ALA A 36 -3.91 19.10 -19.89
N ALA A 37 -3.83 17.93 -19.24
CA ALA A 37 -4.04 17.81 -17.80
C ALA A 37 -2.90 18.45 -16.97
N GLN A 38 -1.66 18.43 -17.48
CA GLN A 38 -0.50 19.07 -16.84
C GLN A 38 -0.51 20.60 -17.00
N GLU A 39 -0.99 21.10 -18.14
CA GLU A 39 -1.07 22.54 -18.43
C GLU A 39 -2.21 23.26 -17.68
N ASP A 40 -3.23 22.52 -17.25
CA ASP A 40 -4.33 23.06 -16.45
C ASP A 40 -3.99 23.09 -14.95
N ALA A 41 -3.55 24.27 -14.50
CA ALA A 41 -3.17 24.53 -13.10
C ALA A 41 -4.26 24.18 -12.06
N GLY A 42 -5.52 24.07 -12.46
CA GLY A 42 -6.64 23.71 -11.57
C GLY A 42 -7.06 22.24 -11.64
N TYR A 43 -6.49 21.44 -12.56
CA TYR A 43 -6.89 20.06 -12.79
C TYR A 43 -6.78 19.21 -11.53
N ILE A 44 -5.62 19.30 -10.85
CA ILE A 44 -5.32 18.52 -9.65
C ILE A 44 -6.34 18.80 -8.54
N ASN A 45 -6.66 20.06 -8.29
CA ASN A 45 -7.61 20.43 -7.23
C ASN A 45 -9.00 19.90 -7.54
N ARG A 46 -9.46 20.04 -8.80
CA ARG A 46 -10.75 19.47 -9.23
C ARG A 46 -10.79 17.95 -9.17
N PHE A 47 -9.66 17.30 -9.47
CA PHE A 47 -9.51 15.86 -9.34
C PHE A 47 -9.63 15.40 -7.89
N VAL A 48 -8.88 16.04 -6.99
CA VAL A 48 -8.95 15.79 -5.54
C VAL A 48 -10.37 16.02 -5.00
N ASP A 49 -11.01 17.12 -5.39
CA ASP A 49 -12.37 17.44 -4.94
C ASP A 49 -13.40 16.42 -5.45
N ALA A 50 -13.21 15.87 -6.65
CA ALA A 50 -14.06 14.80 -7.17
C ALA A 50 -13.85 13.46 -6.42
N LEU A 51 -12.61 13.14 -6.03
CA LEU A 51 -12.30 11.88 -5.34
C LEU A 51 -12.63 11.88 -3.85
N ARG A 52 -12.46 13.03 -3.17
CA ARG A 52 -12.66 13.17 -1.72
C ARG A 52 -14.00 12.58 -1.21
N PRO A 53 -15.18 12.87 -1.79
CA PRO A 53 -16.43 12.31 -1.31
C PRO A 53 -16.50 10.78 -1.47
N ILE A 54 -15.97 10.24 -2.57
CA ILE A 54 -15.92 8.80 -2.85
C ILE A 54 -15.03 8.09 -1.82
N MET A 55 -13.84 8.63 -1.57
CA MET A 55 -12.91 8.12 -0.56
C MET A 55 -13.53 8.09 0.84
N LYS A 56 -14.26 9.15 1.20
CA LYS A 56 -14.97 9.26 2.47
C LYS A 56 -16.12 8.25 2.60
N GLU A 57 -16.88 8.04 1.53
CA GLU A 57 -17.97 7.05 1.48
C GLU A 57 -17.47 5.64 1.82
N HIS A 58 -16.30 5.27 1.28
CA HIS A 58 -15.74 3.92 1.42
C HIS A 58 -14.78 3.75 2.61
N GLU A 59 -14.52 4.81 3.37
CA GLU A 59 -13.55 4.79 4.48
C GLU A 59 -13.90 3.76 5.55
N ALA A 60 -15.18 3.63 5.92
CA ALA A 60 -15.62 2.67 6.92
C ALA A 60 -15.40 1.22 6.48
N ALA A 61 -15.66 0.92 5.20
CA ALA A 61 -15.42 -0.40 4.63
C ALA A 61 -13.91 -0.72 4.60
N CYS A 62 -13.08 0.24 4.20
CA CYS A 62 -11.63 0.10 4.26
C CYS A 62 -11.15 -0.16 5.69
N ARG A 63 -11.64 0.59 6.67
CA ARG A 63 -11.29 0.41 8.09
C ARG A 63 -11.65 -0.97 8.61
N ALA A 64 -12.84 -1.47 8.28
CA ALA A 64 -13.24 -2.82 8.65
C ALA A 64 -12.35 -3.90 7.99
N ALA A 65 -11.80 -3.61 6.82
CA ALA A 65 -10.94 -4.48 6.04
C ALA A 65 -9.42 -4.26 6.26
N SER A 66 -9.03 -3.45 7.26
CA SER A 66 -7.63 -3.13 7.59
C SER A 66 -7.20 -3.69 8.95
N ASN A 67 -5.88 -3.69 9.19
CA ASN A 67 -5.31 -4.01 10.52
C ASN A 67 -5.67 -2.96 11.57
N THR A 68 -5.74 -3.39 12.83
CA THR A 68 -5.94 -2.52 14.00
C THR A 68 -4.63 -1.89 14.49
N LEU A 69 -3.51 -2.22 13.85
CA LEU A 69 -2.17 -1.72 14.16
C LEU A 69 -1.64 -0.91 12.98
N CYS A 70 -0.90 0.15 13.30
CA CYS A 70 -0.36 1.08 12.33
C CYS A 70 0.67 0.37 11.46
N GLY A 71 0.52 0.47 10.14
CA GLY A 71 1.43 -0.19 9.18
C GLY A 71 2.88 0.29 9.27
N ASN A 72 3.14 1.44 9.92
CA ASN A 72 4.49 1.98 10.10
C ASN A 72 5.09 1.64 11.48
N CYS A 73 4.37 1.93 12.57
CA CYS A 73 4.94 1.88 13.93
C CYS A 73 4.32 0.82 14.85
N GLY A 74 3.28 0.11 14.39
CA GLY A 74 2.58 -0.93 15.16
C GLY A 74 1.69 -0.42 16.31
N SER A 75 1.56 0.89 16.52
CA SER A 75 0.63 1.46 17.50
C SER A 75 -0.83 1.27 17.08
N PRO A 76 -1.81 1.31 18.01
CA PRO A 76 -3.23 1.24 17.66
C PRO A 76 -3.64 2.29 16.63
N THR A 77 -4.50 1.90 15.70
CA THR A 77 -4.90 2.77 14.60
C THR A 77 -6.10 3.62 14.98
N VAL A 78 -6.11 4.86 14.48
CA VAL A 78 -7.22 5.80 14.70
C VAL A 78 -7.94 6.12 13.39
N THR A 79 -7.26 5.92 12.25
CA THR A 79 -7.80 6.19 10.92
C THR A 79 -7.14 5.29 9.87
N VAL A 80 -7.70 5.31 8.66
CA VAL A 80 -7.14 4.66 7.47
C VAL A 80 -6.71 5.74 6.49
N LEU A 81 -5.40 5.79 6.25
CA LEU A 81 -4.82 6.65 5.24
C LEU A 81 -5.11 6.07 3.86
N GLN A 82 -5.86 6.83 3.07
CA GLN A 82 -6.17 6.46 1.69
C GLN A 82 -5.30 7.24 0.71
N THR A 83 -4.58 6.51 -0.14
CA THR A 83 -3.65 7.06 -1.13
C THR A 83 -4.16 6.72 -2.53
N PRO A 84 -4.70 7.70 -3.29
CA PRO A 84 -5.20 7.47 -4.63
C PRO A 84 -4.08 7.44 -5.69
N MET A 85 -4.22 6.54 -6.66
CA MET A 85 -3.42 6.44 -7.88
C MET A 85 -4.39 6.30 -9.06
N SER A 86 -4.18 7.04 -10.13
CA SER A 86 -5.17 7.15 -11.22
C SER A 86 -4.59 6.88 -12.61
N TRP A 87 -5.36 6.18 -13.43
CA TRP A 87 -5.11 5.93 -14.84
C TRP A 87 -6.30 6.41 -15.68
N VAL A 88 -6.71 7.65 -15.42
CA VAL A 88 -7.84 8.30 -16.11
C VAL A 88 -7.50 8.73 -17.55
N HIS A 89 -6.28 8.46 -18.00
CA HIS A 89 -5.86 8.61 -19.40
C HIS A 89 -6.26 7.42 -20.27
N ILE A 90 -6.59 6.28 -19.67
CA ILE A 90 -7.13 5.11 -20.38
C ILE A 90 -8.63 5.36 -20.56
N VAL A 91 -9.00 6.11 -21.59
CA VAL A 91 -10.35 6.67 -21.74
C VAL A 91 -11.42 5.58 -21.93
N GLU A 92 -11.07 4.44 -22.52
CA GLU A 92 -11.98 3.31 -22.71
C GLU A 92 -12.36 2.61 -21.39
N ASP A 93 -11.41 2.55 -20.44
CA ASP A 93 -11.59 1.90 -19.14
C ASP A 93 -10.83 2.66 -18.03
N PRO A 94 -11.29 3.86 -17.65
CA PRO A 94 -10.61 4.68 -16.67
C PRO A 94 -10.72 4.04 -15.28
N PHE A 95 -9.59 4.03 -14.56
CA PHE A 95 -9.55 3.42 -13.23
C PHE A 95 -8.74 4.25 -12.22
N VAL A 96 -9.14 4.13 -10.95
CA VAL A 96 -8.46 4.69 -9.79
C VAL A 96 -8.27 3.58 -8.76
N ALA A 97 -7.04 3.35 -8.33
CA ALA A 97 -6.73 2.46 -7.22
C ALA A 97 -6.43 3.27 -5.95
N ILE A 98 -7.00 2.84 -4.83
CA ILE A 98 -6.87 3.49 -3.52
C ILE A 98 -6.16 2.52 -2.58
N TRP A 99 -4.96 2.87 -2.13
CA TRP A 99 -4.28 2.12 -1.07
C TRP A 99 -4.73 2.60 0.29
N ALA A 100 -5.36 1.71 1.06
CA ALA A 100 -5.97 1.98 2.33
C ALA A 100 -5.13 1.35 3.46
N ASN A 101 -4.31 2.18 4.09
CA ASN A 101 -3.33 1.76 5.08
C ASN A 101 -3.70 2.30 6.47
N PRO A 102 -3.83 1.44 7.49
CA PRO A 102 -4.24 1.90 8.81
C PRO A 102 -3.09 2.63 9.52
N VAL A 103 -3.38 3.77 10.14
CA VAL A 103 -2.37 4.64 10.77
C VAL A 103 -2.76 5.11 12.17
N CYS A 104 -1.75 5.46 12.97
CA CYS A 104 -1.92 5.93 14.35
C CYS A 104 -2.23 7.43 14.47
N GLY A 105 -2.38 8.16 13.35
CA GLY A 105 -2.66 9.60 13.32
C GLY A 105 -1.46 10.52 13.54
N LYS A 106 -0.25 9.96 13.69
CA LYS A 106 0.99 10.75 13.66
C LYS A 106 1.33 11.07 12.21
N GLY A 107 1.47 12.36 11.88
CA GLY A 107 1.81 12.81 10.53
C GLY A 107 3.08 12.14 9.94
N GLN A 108 4.06 11.83 10.77
CA GLN A 108 5.26 11.09 10.34
C GLN A 108 4.95 9.68 9.80
N CYS A 109 4.00 8.97 10.44
CA CYS A 109 3.57 7.66 9.94
C CYS A 109 2.80 7.79 8.62
N GLU A 110 2.01 8.86 8.47
CA GLU A 110 1.29 9.11 7.22
C GLU A 110 2.24 9.41 6.05
N ILE A 111 3.22 10.29 6.28
CA ILE A 111 4.25 10.62 5.29
C ILE A 111 5.03 9.36 4.88
N GLN A 112 5.49 8.57 5.86
CA GLN A 112 6.27 7.37 5.59
C GLN A 112 5.47 6.33 4.80
N ILE A 113 4.20 6.13 5.15
CA ILE A 113 3.34 5.16 4.47
C ILE A 113 3.01 5.62 3.05
N ARG A 114 2.73 6.91 2.82
CA ARG A 114 2.53 7.44 1.46
C ARG A 114 3.75 7.20 0.59
N LYS A 115 4.93 7.52 1.12
CA LYS A 115 6.19 7.28 0.43
C LYS A 115 6.40 5.80 0.10
N GLN A 116 6.09 4.89 1.02
CA GLN A 116 6.18 3.44 0.77
C GLN A 116 5.24 2.99 -0.37
N VAL A 117 4.01 3.55 -0.43
CA VAL A 117 3.07 3.25 -1.53
C VAL A 117 3.62 3.76 -2.86
N GLU A 118 4.19 4.98 -2.89
CA GLU A 118 4.81 5.54 -4.10
C GLU A 118 6.04 4.74 -4.54
N ASP A 119 6.93 4.41 -3.61
CA ASP A 119 8.15 3.64 -3.88
C ASP A 119 7.77 2.26 -4.48
N MET A 120 6.75 1.60 -3.93
CA MET A 120 6.23 0.34 -4.46
C MET A 120 5.71 0.49 -5.90
N MET A 121 5.00 1.59 -6.21
CA MET A 121 4.47 1.82 -7.54
C MET A 121 5.53 2.20 -8.56
N SER A 122 6.62 2.87 -8.13
CA SER A 122 7.76 3.17 -9.00
C SER A 122 8.44 1.90 -9.55
N VAL A 123 8.36 0.79 -8.82
CA VAL A 123 8.85 -0.52 -9.28
C VAL A 123 7.91 -1.11 -10.34
N VAL A 124 6.60 -1.05 -10.11
CA VAL A 124 5.58 -1.59 -11.02
C VAL A 124 5.59 -0.89 -12.39
N VAL A 125 5.84 0.42 -12.44
CA VAL A 125 5.95 1.18 -13.71
C VAL A 125 7.16 0.72 -14.53
N ARG A 126 8.27 0.35 -13.88
CA ARG A 126 9.50 -0.12 -14.56
C ARG A 126 9.35 -1.53 -15.11
N GLU A 127 8.52 -2.36 -14.50
CA GLU A 127 8.22 -3.72 -14.97
C GLU A 127 7.05 -3.73 -15.98
N GLY A 128 6.18 -2.70 -15.97
CA GLY A 128 4.95 -2.61 -16.77
C GLY A 128 5.11 -2.16 -18.23
N GLN A 129 6.28 -1.69 -18.67
CA GLN A 129 6.56 -1.39 -20.08
C GLN A 129 6.95 -2.64 -20.91
N GLY A 130 6.60 -3.84 -20.43
CA GLY A 130 6.85 -5.11 -21.09
C GLY A 130 5.60 -5.99 -21.18
N ARG A 131 4.87 -5.83 -22.30
CA ARG A 131 3.89 -6.78 -22.89
C ARG A 131 2.49 -6.84 -22.26
N GLY A 132 1.51 -6.56 -23.12
CA GLY A 132 0.08 -6.69 -22.83
C GLY A 132 -0.43 -8.13 -22.76
N ALA A 133 -1.61 -8.23 -22.15
CA ALA A 133 -2.64 -9.28 -22.22
C ALA A 133 -2.19 -10.76 -22.14
N SER A 134 -2.35 -11.34 -20.95
CA SER A 134 -2.89 -12.69 -20.76
C SER A 134 -3.07 -12.98 -19.27
N GLU A 135 -4.33 -13.16 -18.84
CA GLU A 135 -4.65 -13.84 -17.59
C GLU A 135 -4.20 -15.30 -17.68
N SER A 136 -3.17 -15.67 -16.90
CA SER A 136 -3.10 -17.01 -16.35
C SER A 136 -2.25 -17.04 -15.08
N SER A 137 -2.80 -17.77 -14.12
CA SER A 137 -2.38 -17.92 -12.75
C SER A 137 -0.99 -18.57 -12.59
N ALA A 138 -0.02 -17.80 -12.14
CA ALA A 138 1.01 -18.20 -11.18
C ALA A 138 1.69 -16.94 -10.65
N SER A 139 1.22 -16.43 -9.51
CA SER A 139 1.92 -15.37 -8.77
C SER A 139 3.31 -15.88 -8.36
N MET A 140 4.34 -15.57 -9.15
CA MET A 140 5.71 -15.60 -8.66
C MET A 140 5.86 -14.39 -7.73
N GLU A 141 5.44 -14.54 -6.47
CA GLU A 141 5.89 -13.62 -5.42
C GLU A 141 7.40 -13.83 -5.29
N ILE A 142 8.17 -12.90 -5.85
CA ILE A 142 9.63 -12.87 -5.74
C ILE A 142 9.96 -12.49 -4.30
N MET A 143 10.25 -13.49 -3.46
CA MET A 143 10.62 -13.30 -2.06
C MET A 143 12.14 -13.29 -1.91
N SER A 144 12.71 -12.21 -1.39
CA SER A 144 14.16 -12.11 -1.16
C SER A 144 14.64 -13.05 -0.06
N CYS A 145 15.88 -13.50 -0.16
CA CYS A 145 16.53 -14.28 0.89
C CYS A 145 16.66 -13.45 2.16
N LYS A 146 16.15 -13.97 3.29
CA LYS A 146 16.20 -13.27 4.58
C LYS A 146 17.64 -12.95 5.06
N ILE A 147 18.64 -13.72 4.63
CA ILE A 147 20.04 -13.55 5.07
C ILE A 147 20.83 -12.60 4.16
N CYS A 148 20.71 -12.74 2.84
CA CYS A 148 21.55 -11.99 1.89
C CYS A 148 20.78 -11.02 0.98
N GLY A 149 19.45 -10.95 1.08
CA GLY A 149 18.62 -10.06 0.27
C GLY A 149 18.45 -10.43 -1.20
N LYS A 150 19.18 -11.45 -1.71
CA LYS A 150 19.07 -11.89 -3.11
C LYS A 150 17.68 -12.44 -3.41
N THR A 151 17.11 -12.07 -4.55
CA THR A 151 15.79 -12.50 -5.04
C THR A 151 15.88 -13.67 -6.02
N GLU A 152 17.08 -14.05 -6.44
CA GLU A 152 17.33 -15.17 -7.35
C GLU A 152 17.35 -16.51 -6.60
N ALA A 153 16.71 -17.53 -7.19
CA ALA A 153 16.71 -18.92 -6.71
C ALA A 153 16.27 -19.12 -5.24
N THR A 154 15.39 -18.25 -4.75
CA THR A 154 14.91 -18.31 -3.36
C THR A 154 13.79 -19.34 -3.19
N ASN A 155 13.99 -20.28 -2.26
CA ASN A 155 12.98 -21.25 -1.87
C ASN A 155 12.35 -20.85 -0.54
N ARG A 156 11.03 -20.93 -0.46
CA ARG A 156 10.30 -20.69 0.79
C ARG A 156 10.59 -21.78 1.80
N CYS A 157 10.55 -21.43 3.08
CA CYS A 157 10.58 -22.41 4.15
C CYS A 157 9.44 -23.42 3.96
N GLY A 158 9.76 -24.70 3.82
CA GLY A 158 8.76 -25.75 3.54
C GLY A 158 7.68 -25.89 4.62
N ARG A 159 7.92 -25.40 5.85
CA ARG A 159 6.98 -25.45 6.97
C ARG A 159 6.03 -24.25 6.99
N CYS A 160 6.56 -23.04 7.17
CA CYS A 160 5.73 -21.85 7.34
C CYS A 160 5.39 -21.13 6.02
N LYS A 161 6.21 -21.30 4.98
CA LYS A 161 6.15 -20.55 3.72
C LYS A 161 6.20 -19.01 3.87
N VAL A 162 6.52 -18.48 5.06
CA VAL A 162 6.56 -17.04 5.39
C VAL A 162 7.90 -16.38 5.06
N VAL A 163 9.00 -17.14 5.07
CA VAL A 163 10.35 -16.65 4.76
C VAL A 163 10.96 -17.45 3.63
N ALA A 164 11.86 -16.83 2.86
CA ALA A 164 12.57 -17.48 1.76
C ALA A 164 14.09 -17.39 1.91
N TYR A 165 14.80 -18.36 1.34
CA TYR A 165 16.26 -18.46 1.36
C TYR A 165 16.77 -18.85 -0.02
N CYS A 166 17.87 -18.25 -0.47
CA CYS A 166 18.52 -18.62 -1.74
C CYS A 166 19.20 -20.00 -1.68
N GLY A 167 19.16 -20.69 -0.52
CA GLY A 167 19.72 -22.03 -0.37
C GLY A 167 19.58 -22.59 1.05
N LYS A 168 19.89 -23.88 1.20
CA LYS A 168 19.84 -24.60 2.48
C LYS A 168 20.82 -24.03 3.51
N GLU A 169 21.90 -23.40 3.07
CA GLU A 169 22.89 -22.78 3.95
C GLU A 169 22.31 -21.61 4.74
N HIS A 170 21.66 -20.66 4.06
CA HIS A 170 20.98 -19.53 4.70
C HIS A 170 19.78 -19.96 5.53
N GLN A 171 19.06 -21.02 5.12
CA GLN A 171 18.01 -21.60 5.94
C GLN A 171 18.58 -22.17 7.25
N LYS A 172 19.69 -22.91 7.21
CA LYS A 172 20.36 -23.47 8.40
C LYS A 172 20.92 -22.37 9.31
N ALA A 173 21.47 -21.30 8.73
CA ALA A 173 21.96 -20.15 9.47
C ALA A 173 20.84 -19.47 10.26
N ASP A 174 19.69 -19.22 9.62
CA ASP A 174 18.52 -18.62 10.29
C ASP A 174 17.78 -19.61 11.20
N TRP A 175 17.95 -20.93 11.02
CA TRP A 175 17.14 -21.94 11.70
C TRP A 175 17.14 -21.81 13.23
N LYS A 176 18.27 -21.45 13.85
CA LYS A 176 18.38 -21.29 15.31
C LYS A 176 17.39 -20.24 15.85
N VAL A 177 17.10 -19.22 15.06
CA VAL A 177 16.17 -18.12 15.38
C VAL A 177 14.79 -18.40 14.79
N HIS A 178 14.73 -18.71 13.49
CA HIS A 178 13.49 -18.95 12.76
C HIS A 178 12.64 -20.07 13.37
N ARG A 179 13.25 -21.15 13.87
CA ARG A 179 12.51 -22.27 14.46
C ARG A 179 11.58 -21.85 15.60
N LYS A 180 11.91 -20.79 16.34
CA LYS A 180 11.11 -20.26 17.46
C LYS A 180 9.81 -19.62 16.98
N ILE A 181 9.77 -19.16 15.73
CA ILE A 181 8.64 -18.44 15.11
C ILE A 181 8.10 -19.17 13.87
N CYS A 182 8.58 -20.38 13.58
CA CYS A 182 8.23 -21.13 12.38
C CYS A 182 6.91 -21.89 12.60
N VAL A 183 5.79 -21.27 12.23
CA VAL A 183 4.44 -21.86 12.37
C VAL A 183 3.93 -22.33 11.00
N SER A 184 3.42 -23.55 10.91
CA SER A 184 2.82 -24.09 9.67
C SER A 184 1.54 -23.31 9.31
N LYS A 185 1.29 -23.10 8.01
CA LYS A 185 0.03 -22.48 7.53
C LYS A 185 -1.22 -23.36 7.75
N ASP A 186 -1.01 -24.63 8.06
CA ASP A 186 -2.06 -25.57 8.46
C ASP A 186 -2.08 -25.63 10.00
N GLY A 187 -2.99 -24.87 10.61
CA GLY A 187 -3.03 -24.62 12.05
C GLY A 187 -3.25 -25.87 12.91
N LYS A 188 -2.17 -26.56 13.27
CA LYS A 188 -2.09 -27.37 14.48
C LYS A 188 -0.92 -26.91 15.33
N ALA A 189 -1.26 -26.20 16.40
CA ALA A 189 -0.35 -25.88 17.49
C ALA A 189 -0.05 -27.16 18.27
N THR A 190 1.22 -27.38 18.59
CA THR A 190 1.61 -28.16 19.77
C THR A 190 2.28 -27.18 20.71
N GLU A 191 1.63 -26.99 21.84
CA GLU A 191 2.11 -26.34 23.05
C GLU A 191 3.45 -26.92 23.54
N GLU A 192 4.38 -26.03 23.96
CA GLU A 192 5.30 -26.17 25.10
C GLU A 192 6.24 -24.93 25.15
N GLY A 193 5.92 -24.00 26.05
CA GLY A 193 6.87 -23.29 26.93
C GLY A 193 7.78 -22.15 26.42
N LEU A 194 7.43 -20.92 26.83
CA LEU A 194 8.17 -20.12 27.85
C LEU A 194 8.58 -18.67 27.44
N ASP A 195 7.95 -17.70 28.11
CA ASP A 195 8.24 -16.25 28.29
C ASP A 195 9.50 -16.07 29.21
N PRO A 196 10.30 -14.97 29.20
CA PRO A 196 9.90 -13.65 29.71
C PRO A 196 10.43 -12.41 28.94
N ARG A 197 9.70 -11.30 29.10
CA ARG A 197 10.09 -9.88 28.88
C ARG A 197 11.42 -9.47 29.56
N PRO A 198 11.98 -8.28 29.23
CA PRO A 198 11.70 -7.12 30.08
C PRO A 198 11.51 -5.77 29.35
N LEU A 199 10.94 -4.85 30.15
CA LEU A 199 10.60 -3.44 29.93
C LEU A 199 11.83 -2.55 29.65
N VAL A 200 11.66 -1.45 28.90
CA VAL A 200 12.35 -0.19 29.18
C VAL A 200 11.41 1.00 28.92
N LEU A 201 11.22 1.79 29.98
CA LEU A 201 10.65 3.13 30.03
C LEU A 201 11.77 4.14 29.72
N CYS A 202 11.52 5.20 28.97
CA CYS A 202 12.29 6.44 29.13
C CYS A 202 11.40 7.65 28.87
N GLN A 203 11.30 8.50 29.89
CA GLN A 203 10.62 9.78 29.92
C GLN A 203 11.53 10.89 29.37
N ASP A 204 10.87 12.01 29.06
CA ASP A 204 11.35 13.40 29.03
C ASP A 204 11.94 14.00 27.73
N LEU A 205 11.24 15.08 27.32
CA LEU A 205 11.68 16.39 26.76
C LEU A 205 10.91 16.82 25.49
N PRO A 206 10.78 18.13 25.19
CA PRO A 206 9.60 18.91 25.56
C PRO A 206 8.79 19.38 24.34
N PHE A 207 7.57 19.80 24.67
CA PHE A 207 6.61 20.47 23.83
C PHE A 207 7.18 21.73 23.14
N VAL A 208 7.36 21.68 21.82
CA VAL A 208 7.20 22.86 20.96
C VAL A 208 6.17 22.49 19.90
N ALA A 209 4.97 23.03 20.08
CA ALA A 209 3.84 22.84 19.20
C ALA A 209 4.09 23.56 17.86
N LEU A 210 4.21 22.78 16.80
CA LEU A 210 3.78 23.20 15.47
C LEU A 210 2.70 22.21 15.02
N ARG A 211 1.46 22.70 14.98
CA ARG A 211 0.33 21.99 14.37
C ARG A 211 0.67 21.77 12.89
N LEU A 212 1.04 20.54 12.53
CA LEU A 212 1.11 20.07 11.14
C LEU A 212 -0.24 19.47 10.77
N SER A 213 -1.30 20.29 10.81
CA SER A 213 -2.63 19.92 10.32
C SER A 213 -2.78 20.07 8.81
N ASP A 214 -1.74 20.48 8.07
CA ASP A 214 -1.90 20.90 6.68
C ASP A 214 -0.80 20.36 5.75
N VAL A 215 -0.55 19.04 5.76
CA VAL A 215 0.06 18.40 4.59
C VAL A 215 -1.05 18.17 3.58
N LYS A 216 -1.26 19.19 2.76
CA LYS A 216 -2.33 19.27 1.76
C LYS A 216 -2.24 18.10 0.81
N VAL A 217 -3.37 17.41 0.62
CA VAL A 217 -3.57 16.39 -0.43
C VAL A 217 -3.23 16.96 -1.82
N GLU A 218 -3.30 18.28 -1.96
CA GLU A 218 -3.03 19.07 -3.18
C GLU A 218 -1.56 18.97 -3.64
N ASP A 219 -0.58 18.97 -2.73
CA ASP A 219 0.85 18.85 -3.09
C ASP A 219 1.22 17.44 -3.58
N TYR A 220 0.41 16.44 -3.24
CA TYR A 220 0.71 15.02 -3.43
C TYR A 220 0.20 14.45 -4.76
N VAL A 221 -1.00 14.84 -5.20
CA VAL A 221 -1.56 14.38 -6.49
C VAL A 221 -0.74 14.91 -7.68
N SER A 222 -0.04 16.04 -7.51
CA SER A 222 0.89 16.59 -8.51
C SER A 222 2.09 15.66 -8.78
N PHE A 223 2.57 14.91 -7.78
CA PHE A 223 3.71 14.01 -7.95
C PHE A 223 3.29 12.67 -8.59
N SER A 224 2.13 12.11 -8.21
CA SER A 224 1.57 10.90 -8.81
C SER A 224 1.28 11.05 -10.30
N LEU A 225 0.77 12.21 -10.75
CA LEU A 225 0.61 12.49 -12.19
C LEU A 225 1.95 12.56 -12.92
N SER A 226 3.01 13.08 -12.28
CA SER A 226 4.34 13.22 -12.89
C SER A 226 5.04 11.87 -13.10
N VAL A 227 4.74 10.86 -12.26
CA VAL A 227 5.31 9.50 -12.39
C VAL A 227 4.56 8.64 -13.41
N VAL A 228 3.26 8.89 -13.62
CA VAL A 228 2.44 8.13 -14.59
C VAL A 228 2.52 8.71 -16.01
N LEU A 229 2.86 9.99 -16.15
CA LEU A 229 2.92 10.71 -17.42
C LEU A 229 4.35 10.97 -17.93
N GLY A 230 5.35 10.39 -17.26
CA GLY A 230 6.78 10.43 -17.64
C GLY A 230 7.26 9.12 -18.23
#